data_AF-A0A6I3BUC1-F1
#
_entry.id   AF-A0A6I3BUC1-F1
#
_cell.length_a   1.000
_cell.length_b   1.000
_cell.length_c   1.000
_cell.angle_alpha   90.00
_cell.angle_beta   90.00
_cell.angle_gamma   90.00
#
_symmetry.space_group_name_H-M   'P 1'
#
loop_
_entity.id
_entity.type
_entity.pdbx_description
1 polymer ?
#
loop_
_entity_poly.entity_id
_entity_poly.type
_entity_poly.pdbx_seq_one_letter_code
_entity_poly.pdbx_strand_id
1 'polypeptide(L)' 'MGRFRLPALDHGVVSFLWAVALGVYIWLLGLAVGFGKPTSVILAAVSGCAIFLFVRLYGEDDYPN' A
#
# COMPACT_ATOMS: atom_id res chain seq x y z
N MET A 1 11.86 31.97 2.66
CA MET A 1 11.93 30.52 2.94
C MET A 1 10.79 29.85 2.21
N GLY A 2 11.05 29.23 1.06
CA GLY A 2 10.01 28.58 0.26
C GLY A 2 9.51 27.33 0.99
N ARG A 3 8.24 27.33 1.40
CA ARG A 3 7.58 26.13 1.90
C ARG A 3 7.26 25.29 0.66
N PHE A 4 8.12 24.33 0.33
CA PHE A 4 7.79 23.27 -0.60
C PHE A 4 6.63 22.47 0.01
N ARG A 5 5.41 22.92 -0.27
CA ARG A 5 4.24 22.08 -0.14
C ARG A 5 4.36 21.12 -1.31
N LEU A 6 4.68 19.87 -1.02
CA LEU A 6 4.53 18.81 -2.01
C LEU A 6 3.13 18.97 -2.61
N PRO A 7 2.98 18.95 -3.94
CA PRO A 7 1.66 18.98 -4.56
C PRO A 7 0.82 17.90 -3.87
N ALA A 8 -0.37 18.28 -3.42
CA ALA A 8 -1.28 17.36 -2.76
C ALA A 8 -1.63 16.27 -3.79
N LEU A 9 -0.90 15.16 -3.75
CA LEU A 9 -1.25 13.96 -4.49
C LEU A 9 -2.58 13.48 -3.93
N ASP A 10 -3.52 13.18 -4.81
CA ASP A 10 -4.80 12.60 -4.42
C ASP A 10 -4.59 11.42 -3.47
N HIS A 11 -5.35 11.41 -2.37
CA HIS A 11 -5.27 10.36 -1.37
C HIS A 11 -5.39 8.95 -1.98
N GLY A 12 -6.25 8.81 -3.00
CA GLY A 12 -6.40 7.56 -3.74
C GLY A 12 -5.16 7.12 -4.52
N VAL A 13 -4.35 8.06 -5.03
CA VAL A 13 -3.10 7.75 -5.73
C VAL A 13 -2.04 7.30 -4.74
N VAL A 14 -1.94 7.99 -3.59
CA VAL A 14 -1.02 7.62 -2.51
C VAL A 14 -1.37 6.25 -1.92
N SER A 15 -2.67 5.98 -1.69
CA SER A 15 -3.12 4.69 -1.17
C SER A 15 -2.84 3.54 -2.15
N PHE A 16 -3.00 3.77 -3.46
CA PHE A 16 -2.66 2.77 -4.47
C PHE A 16 -1.16 2.48 -4.51
N LEU A 17 -0.31 3.51 -4.43
CA LEU A 17 1.14 3.35 -4.46
C LEU A 17 1.64 2.51 -3.27
N TRP A 18 1.10 2.78 -2.07
CA TRP A 18 1.39 1.98 -0.88
C TRP A 18 0.93 0.53 -0.99
N ALA A 19 -0.26 0.31 -1.53
CA ALA A 19 -0.79 -1.03 -1.75
C ALA A 19 0.08 -1.86 -2.70
N VAL A 20 0.55 -1.26 -3.80
CA VAL A 20 1.45 -1.92 -4.74
C VAL A 20 2.80 -2.19 -4.10
N ALA A 21 3.40 -1.20 -3.43
CA ALA A 21 4.70 -1.35 -2.80
C ALA A 21 4.69 -2.46 -1.73
N LEU A 22 3.68 -2.47 -0.85
CA LEU A 22 3.55 -3.46 0.20
C LEU A 22 3.13 -4.83 -0.35
N GLY A 23 2.29 -4.90 -1.38
CA GLY A 23 1.96 -6.14 -2.08
C GLY A 23 3.20 -6.81 -2.67
N VAL A 24 4.04 -6.05 -3.37
CA VAL A 24 5.32 -6.54 -3.90
C VAL A 24 6.26 -6.97 -2.75
N TYR A 25 6.31 -6.20 -1.66
CA TYR A 25 7.10 -6.58 -0.49
C TYR A 25 6.67 -7.92 0.10
N ILE A 26 5.35 -8.15 0.27
CA ILE A 26 4.80 -9.41 0.77
C ILE A 26 5.09 -10.56 -0.20
N TRP A 27 5.01 -10.31 -1.51
CA TRP A 27 5.36 -11.33 -2.51
C TRP A 27 6.82 -11.78 -2.37
N LEU A 28 7.75 -10.83 -2.31
CA LEU A 28 9.18 -11.10 -2.16
C LEU A 28 9.48 -11.81 -0.82
N LEU A 29 8.83 -11.40 0.27
CA LEU A 29 8.92 -12.11 1.55
C LEU A 29 8.41 -13.54 1.44
N GLY A 30 7.28 -13.76 0.77
CA GLY A 30 6.74 -15.10 0.57
C GLY A 30 7.69 -16.01 -0.20
N LEU A 31 8.37 -15.47 -1.23
CA LEU A 31 9.43 -16.19 -1.93
C LEU A 31 10.65 -16.45 -1.04
N ALA A 32 11.05 -15.48 -0.21
CA ALA A 32 12.18 -15.60 0.71
C ALA A 32 11.93 -16.65 1.82
N VAL A 33 10.68 -16.78 2.29
CA VAL A 33 10.25 -17.81 3.25
C VAL A 33 10.17 -19.20 2.61
N GLY A 34 10.13 -19.29 1.28
CA GLY A 34 10.03 -20.55 0.55
C GLY A 34 8.59 -20.98 0.24
N PHE A 35 7.62 -20.07 0.29
CA PHE A 35 6.28 -20.38 -0.20
C PHE A 35 6.30 -20.68 -1.70
N GLY A 36 5.36 -21.53 -2.14
CA GLY A 36 5.13 -21.77 -3.56
C GLY A 36 4.84 -20.48 -4.32
N LYS A 37 5.31 -20.40 -5.57
CA LYS A 37 5.02 -19.29 -6.49
C LYS A 37 3.54 -18.89 -6.55
N PRO A 38 2.57 -19.82 -6.73
CA PRO A 38 1.16 -19.42 -6.76
C PRO A 38 0.69 -18.87 -5.41
N THR A 39 1.07 -19.51 -4.30
CA THR A 39 0.69 -19.08 -2.95
C THR A 39 1.19 -17.68 -2.62
N SER A 40 2.47 -17.39 -2.91
CA SER A 40 3.08 -16.09 -2.64
C SER A 40 2.41 -14.97 -3.45
N VAL A 41 2.05 -15.23 -4.72
CA VAL A 41 1.33 -14.26 -5.56
C VAL A 41 -0.08 -14.01 -5.04
N ILE A 42 -0.82 -15.07 -4.67
CA ILE A 42 -2.19 -14.93 -4.14
C ILE A 42 -2.18 -14.14 -2.83
N LEU A 43 -1.26 -14.45 -1.91
CA LEU A 43 -1.13 -13.74 -0.65
C LEU A 43 -0.80 -12.26 -0.89
N ALA A 44 0.15 -11.96 -1.77
CA ALA A 44 0.49 -10.59 -2.13
C ALA A 44 -0.68 -9.82 -2.74
N ALA A 45 -1.46 -10.43 -3.63
CA ALA A 45 -2.62 -9.81 -4.25
C ALA A 45 -3.75 -9.52 -3.24
N VAL A 46 -4.08 -10.50 -2.38
CA VAL A 46 -5.11 -10.35 -1.35
C VAL A 46 -4.69 -9.31 -0.31
N SER A 47 -3.46 -9.38 0.18
CA SER A 47 -2.94 -8.40 1.14
C SER A 47 -2.81 -7.02 0.53
N GLY A 48 -2.32 -6.89 -0.71
CA GLY A 48 -2.24 -5.61 -1.42
C GLY A 48 -3.62 -4.98 -1.61
N CYS A 49 -4.63 -5.76 -1.99
CA CYS A 49 -6.02 -5.29 -2.08
C CYS A 49 -6.56 -4.83 -0.71
N ALA A 50 -6.33 -5.61 0.35
CA ALA A 50 -6.73 -5.24 1.71
C ALA A 50 -6.06 -3.95 2.19
N ILE A 51 -4.76 -3.78 1.93
CA ILE A 51 -4.00 -2.57 2.25
C ILE A 51 -4.54 -1.37 1.48
N PHE A 52 -4.82 -1.52 0.18
CA PHE A 52 -5.43 -0.47 -0.62
C PHE A 52 -6.74 0.01 -0.01
N LEU A 53 -7.65 -0.92 0.27
CA LEU A 53 -8.95 -0.60 0.85
C LEU A 53 -8.81 0.02 2.24
N PHE A 54 -7.91 -0.50 3.07
CA PHE A 54 -7.65 0.03 4.41
C PHE A 54 -7.19 1.49 4.37
N VAL A 55 -6.13 1.79 3.61
CA VAL A 55 -5.61 3.16 3.51
C VAL A 55 -6.61 4.07 2.78
N ARG A 56 -7.31 3.56 1.77
CA ARG A 56 -8.28 4.36 1.00
C ARG A 56 -9.47 4.81 1.85
N LEU A 57 -9.93 3.96 2.76
CA LEU A 57 -11.12 4.20 3.59
C LEU A 57 -10.79 4.88 4.92
N TYR A 58 -9.62 4.61 5.50
CA TYR A 58 -9.26 5.04 6.86
C TYR A 58 -7.97 5.86 6.94
N GLY A 59 -7.31 6.14 5.82
CA GLY A 59 -6.01 6.83 5.81
C GLY A 59 -6.09 8.36 5.78
N GLU A 60 -7.29 8.95 5.80
CA GLU A 60 -7.44 10.39 6.01
C GLU A 60 -7.35 10.65 7.51
N ASP A 61 -6.27 11.30 7.94
CA ASP A 61 -6.17 11.85 9.30
C ASP A 61 -7.09 13.08 9.39
N ASP A 62 -8.34 12.85 9.82
CA ASP A 62 -9.21 13.91 10.34
C ASP A 62 -8.57 14.43 11.63
N TYR A 63 -7.62 15.35 11.50
CA TYR A 63 -7.15 16.13 12.65
C TYR A 63 -8.23 17.18 12.94
N PRO A 64 -8.96 17.09 14.09
CA PRO A 64 -10.01 18.04 14.37
C PRO A 64 -9.38 19.41 14.62
N ASN A 65 -9.74 20.40 13.78
CA ASN A 65 -9.44 21.81 13.97
C ASN A 65 -10.70 22.58 14.38
#